data_AF-C8N9D6-F1
#
_entry.id   AF-C8N9D6-F1
#
_cell.length_a   1.000
_cell.length_b   1.000
_cell.length_c   1.000
_cell.angle_alpha   90.00
_cell.angle_beta   90.00
_cell.angle_gamma   90.00
#
_symmetry.space_group_name_H-M   'P 1'
#
loop_
_entity.id
_entity.type
_entity.pdbx_description
1 polymer ?
#
loop_
_entity_poly.entity_id
_entity_poly.type
_entity_poly.pdbx_seq_one_letter_code
_entity_poly.pdbx_strand_id
1 'polypeptide(L)'
;MNLRKTLPLIIALCAATAFAAEQTPAEPAKPAAKATPVAIEGLQYSDAKECHIKIEGQDKTLPVIHALIASRGLPGSNAAELRIAIGTAIANGCDLNEPDIAGLQPLNAAILFNDAEIVALLLEKGADPYQPIHKPGSQIDGVNSFDFLKKIEEKEQARQGDKPDRAAVASALQKYR
;
A
#
# COMPACT_ATOMS: atom_id res chain seq x y z
N MET A 1 -54.12 -59.67 15.93
CA MET A 1 -53.42 -60.93 16.27
C MET A 1 -52.05 -60.87 15.61
N ASN A 2 -50.99 -60.78 16.41
CA ASN A 2 -49.60 -60.75 15.95
C ASN A 2 -49.22 -62.02 15.17
N LEU A 3 -48.26 -61.94 14.23
CA LEU A 3 -46.97 -62.64 14.30
C LEU A 3 -46.19 -62.61 12.96
N ARG A 4 -44.90 -62.28 13.08
CA ARG A 4 -43.71 -62.93 12.45
C ARG A 4 -43.48 -62.69 10.95
N LYS A 5 -42.43 -61.96 10.58
CA LYS A 5 -40.97 -62.29 10.56
C LYS A 5 -40.54 -62.97 9.25
N THR A 6 -39.39 -62.48 8.76
CA THR A 6 -38.42 -63.02 7.80
C THR A 6 -38.79 -63.07 6.31
N LEU A 7 -38.12 -62.19 5.54
CA LEU A 7 -37.91 -62.33 4.10
C LEU A 7 -36.40 -62.44 3.84
N PRO A 8 -35.89 -63.49 3.16
CA PRO A 8 -34.51 -63.54 2.73
C PRO A 8 -34.35 -63.00 1.30
N LEU A 9 -33.42 -62.05 1.19
CA LEU A 9 -32.39 -61.87 0.16
C LEU A 9 -32.53 -62.70 -1.14
N ILE A 10 -32.85 -62.04 -2.26
CA ILE A 10 -32.28 -62.40 -3.58
C ILE A 10 -31.80 -61.12 -4.25
N ILE A 11 -30.49 -61.12 -4.50
CA ILE A 11 -29.68 -60.09 -5.14
C ILE A 11 -29.98 -60.11 -6.64
N ALA A 12 -30.25 -58.95 -7.24
CA ALA A 12 -30.14 -58.75 -8.68
C ALA A 12 -29.60 -57.36 -8.99
N LEU A 13 -28.32 -57.38 -9.32
CA LEU A 13 -27.49 -56.39 -9.99
C LEU A 13 -28.23 -55.58 -11.07
N CYS A 14 -28.25 -54.26 -10.95
CA CYS A 14 -28.35 -53.36 -12.10
C CYS A 14 -27.69 -52.01 -11.78
N ALA A 15 -26.96 -51.53 -12.77
CA ALA A 15 -25.96 -50.48 -12.70
C ALA A 15 -26.55 -49.07 -12.79
N ALA A 16 -25.65 -48.11 -12.53
CA ALA A 16 -25.57 -46.76 -13.09
C ALA A 16 -25.93 -45.59 -12.17
N THR A 17 -24.83 -44.93 -11.76
CA THR A 17 -24.61 -43.49 -11.57
C THR A 17 -25.26 -42.79 -10.37
N ALA A 18 -24.50 -42.78 -9.27
CA ALA A 18 -24.51 -41.71 -8.29
C ALA A 18 -23.88 -40.44 -8.90
N PHE A 19 -24.59 -39.31 -8.87
CA PHE A 19 -23.96 -37.99 -8.90
C PHE A 19 -23.46 -37.71 -7.47
N ALA A 20 -22.25 -38.17 -7.17
CA ALA A 20 -21.51 -37.68 -6.02
C ALA A 20 -20.94 -36.31 -6.38
N ALA A 21 -21.20 -35.33 -5.51
CA ALA A 21 -20.57 -34.03 -5.57
C ALA A 21 -19.06 -34.21 -5.41
N GLU A 22 -18.31 -34.00 -6.49
CA GLU A 22 -16.86 -33.98 -6.44
C GLU A 22 -16.43 -32.68 -5.75
N GLN A 23 -16.11 -32.78 -4.47
CA GLN A 23 -15.24 -31.82 -3.80
C GLN A 23 -13.87 -31.96 -4.44
N THR A 24 -13.51 -31.00 -5.29
CA THR A 24 -12.13 -30.86 -5.75
C THR A 24 -11.21 -30.62 -4.56
N PRO A 25 -10.11 -31.39 -4.41
CA PRO A 25 -9.10 -31.09 -3.41
C PRO A 25 -8.47 -29.74 -3.75
N ALA A 26 -8.46 -28.82 -2.80
CA ALA A 26 -7.69 -27.59 -2.90
C ALA A 26 -6.21 -27.96 -3.12
N GLU A 27 -5.70 -27.62 -4.30
CA GLU A 27 -4.28 -27.68 -4.62
C GLU A 27 -3.51 -26.78 -3.63
N PRO A 28 -2.38 -27.23 -3.07
CA PRO A 28 -1.60 -26.40 -2.16
C PRO A 28 -1.17 -25.13 -2.88
N ALA A 29 -1.48 -23.98 -2.28
CA ALA A 29 -1.11 -22.67 -2.78
C ALA A 29 0.36 -22.66 -3.20
N LYS A 30 0.58 -22.51 -4.50
CA LYS A 30 1.88 -22.29 -5.13
C LYS A 30 2.59 -21.15 -4.37
N PRO A 31 3.88 -21.27 -4.03
CA PRO A 31 4.59 -20.20 -3.35
C PRO A 31 4.49 -18.94 -4.18
N ALA A 32 4.07 -17.85 -3.54
CA ALA A 32 3.99 -16.53 -4.14
C ALA A 32 5.27 -16.29 -4.95
N ALA A 33 5.10 -15.98 -6.24
CA ALA A 33 6.20 -15.59 -7.09
C ALA A 33 6.98 -14.48 -6.38
N LYS A 34 8.30 -14.65 -6.27
CA LYS A 34 9.20 -13.62 -5.75
C LYS A 34 8.84 -12.31 -6.44
N ALA A 35 8.43 -11.31 -5.67
CA ALA A 35 8.16 -9.98 -6.18
C ALA A 35 9.40 -9.53 -6.99
N THR A 36 9.16 -9.10 -8.23
CA THR A 36 10.20 -8.48 -9.04
C THR A 36 10.80 -7.31 -8.26
N PRO A 37 12.14 -7.15 -8.20
CA PRO A 37 12.76 -6.05 -7.50
C PRO A 37 12.21 -4.71 -7.99
N VAL A 38 12.14 -3.72 -7.08
CA VAL A 38 11.62 -2.38 -7.38
C VAL A 38 12.49 -1.70 -8.43
N ALA A 39 13.77 -2.09 -8.52
CA ALA A 39 14.76 -1.78 -9.56
C ALA A 39 14.32 -0.63 -10.48
N ILE A 40 14.37 0.58 -9.93
CA ILE A 40 14.29 1.78 -10.74
C ILE A 40 15.58 1.79 -11.54
N GLU A 41 15.47 1.52 -12.84
CA GLU A 41 16.63 1.36 -13.71
C GLU A 41 17.54 2.60 -13.63
N GLY A 42 18.84 2.36 -13.52
CA GLY A 42 19.85 3.42 -13.47
C GLY A 42 20.09 4.06 -12.10
N LEU A 43 19.38 3.64 -11.04
CA LEU A 43 19.67 4.10 -9.68
C LEU A 43 20.65 3.19 -8.94
N GLN A 44 21.49 3.80 -8.10
CA GLN A 44 22.35 3.08 -7.18
C GLN A 44 21.67 2.95 -5.82
N TYR A 45 21.49 1.73 -5.33
CA TYR A 45 20.94 1.46 -4.01
C TYR A 45 22.05 1.34 -2.95
N SER A 46 21.74 1.68 -1.69
CA SER A 46 22.66 1.53 -0.55
C SER A 46 22.43 0.28 0.28
N ASP A 47 21.34 -0.44 0.04
CA ASP A 47 20.98 -1.66 0.77
C ASP A 47 20.47 -2.75 -0.17
N ALA A 48 20.49 -4.00 0.31
CA ALA A 48 20.10 -5.18 -0.46
C ALA A 48 18.58 -5.33 -0.67
N LYS A 49 17.75 -4.60 0.11
CA LYS A 49 16.30 -4.59 -0.05
C LYS A 49 15.85 -3.54 -1.08
N GLU A 50 16.78 -2.75 -1.61
CA GLU A 50 16.52 -1.64 -2.51
C GLU A 50 15.64 -0.54 -1.89
N CYS A 51 15.70 -0.39 -0.56
CA CYS A 51 14.86 0.57 0.15
C CYS A 51 15.44 1.99 0.16
N HIS A 52 16.73 2.14 -0.09
CA HIS A 52 17.40 3.42 -0.06
C HIS A 52 18.26 3.62 -1.31
N ILE A 53 18.08 4.77 -1.93
CA ILE A 53 18.85 5.23 -3.09
C ILE A 53 20.01 6.08 -2.60
N LYS A 54 21.20 5.86 -3.14
CA LYS A 54 22.37 6.73 -2.93
C LYS A 54 22.17 8.03 -3.70
N ILE A 55 22.37 9.16 -3.02
CA ILE A 55 22.45 10.46 -3.69
C ILE A 55 23.93 10.80 -3.89
N GLU A 56 24.32 11.06 -5.13
CA GLU A 56 25.71 11.42 -5.43
C GLU A 56 26.14 12.68 -4.67
N GLY A 57 27.29 12.60 -4.00
CA GLY A 57 27.84 13.71 -3.22
C GLY A 57 27.18 13.97 -1.87
N GLN A 58 26.32 13.05 -1.38
CA GLN A 58 25.71 13.14 -0.06
C GLN A 58 25.97 11.88 0.77
N ASP A 59 26.22 12.06 2.07
CA ASP A 59 26.33 10.94 3.02
C ASP A 59 24.96 10.32 3.34
N LYS A 60 23.88 11.06 3.07
CA LYS A 60 22.50 10.62 3.30
C LYS A 60 21.95 9.89 2.08
N THR A 61 21.03 8.97 2.34
CA THR A 61 20.29 8.23 1.32
C THR A 61 18.86 8.75 1.22
N LEU A 62 18.18 8.42 0.13
CA LEU A 62 16.77 8.72 -0.10
C LEU A 62 15.95 7.44 0.00
N PRO A 63 14.95 7.36 0.90
CA PRO A 63 14.08 6.18 0.93
C PRO A 63 13.30 6.07 -0.39
N VAL A 64 13.25 4.87 -0.97
CA VAL A 64 12.73 4.61 -2.31
C VAL A 64 11.25 4.97 -2.44
N ILE A 65 10.47 4.77 -1.37
CA ILE A 65 9.04 5.11 -1.37
C ILE A 65 8.86 6.62 -1.59
N HIS A 66 9.68 7.47 -0.94
CA HIS A 66 9.65 8.91 -1.17
C HIS A 66 10.02 9.29 -2.60
N ALA A 67 11.05 8.66 -3.16
CA ALA A 67 11.46 8.90 -4.55
C ALA A 67 10.33 8.58 -5.54
N LEU A 68 9.66 7.45 -5.35
CA LEU A 68 8.56 7.00 -6.19
C LEU A 68 7.36 7.95 -6.10
N ILE A 69 7.00 8.41 -4.91
CA ILE A 69 5.92 9.38 -4.70
C ILE A 69 6.25 10.71 -5.42
N ALA A 70 7.46 11.25 -5.23
CA ALA A 70 7.88 12.49 -5.86
C ALA A 70 7.91 12.40 -7.39
N SER A 71 8.21 11.21 -7.93
CA SER A 71 8.29 10.97 -9.38
C SER A 71 6.93 11.04 -10.09
N ARG A 72 5.82 10.88 -9.36
CA ARG A 72 4.46 10.90 -9.94
C ARG A 72 4.06 12.27 -10.50
N GLY A 73 4.71 13.34 -10.05
CA GLY A 73 4.49 14.70 -10.56
C GLY A 73 5.32 15.05 -11.79
N LEU A 74 6.21 14.17 -12.24
CA LEU A 74 7.12 14.45 -13.34
C LEU A 74 6.46 14.23 -14.71
N PRO A 75 6.76 15.07 -15.72
CA PRO A 75 6.30 14.85 -17.09
C PRO A 75 6.72 13.48 -17.62
N GLY A 76 5.80 12.75 -18.22
CA GLY A 76 6.06 11.42 -18.78
C GLY A 76 6.10 10.28 -17.76
N SER A 77 5.84 10.55 -16.47
CA SER A 77 5.65 9.50 -15.47
C SER A 77 4.35 8.71 -15.72
N ASN A 78 4.38 7.42 -15.41
CA ASN A 78 3.20 6.56 -15.44
C ASN A 78 2.72 6.29 -14.00
N ALA A 79 1.57 6.86 -13.64
CA ALA A 79 1.00 6.72 -12.31
C ALA A 79 0.69 5.25 -11.93
N ALA A 80 0.27 4.42 -12.89
CA ALA A 80 -0.02 3.02 -12.60
C ALA A 80 1.27 2.23 -12.29
N GLU A 81 2.33 2.46 -13.06
CA GLU A 81 3.64 1.84 -12.83
C GLU A 81 4.23 2.28 -11.49
N LEU A 82 4.18 3.58 -11.17
CA LEU A 82 4.68 4.10 -9.90
C LEU A 82 3.87 3.57 -8.71
N ARG A 83 2.55 3.40 -8.85
CA ARG A 83 1.73 2.74 -7.82
C ARG A 83 2.19 1.30 -7.59
N ILE A 84 2.42 0.53 -8.66
CA ILE A 84 2.91 -0.85 -8.58
C ILE A 84 4.28 -0.86 -7.87
N ALA A 85 5.20 0.02 -8.28
CA ALA A 85 6.53 0.13 -7.68
C ALA A 85 6.48 0.44 -6.17
N ILE A 86 5.58 1.33 -5.73
CA ILE A 86 5.36 1.61 -4.29
C ILE A 86 4.88 0.35 -3.58
N GLY A 87 3.90 -0.37 -4.16
CA GLY A 87 3.41 -1.63 -3.61
C GLY A 87 4.51 -2.69 -3.49
N THR A 88 5.39 -2.78 -4.49
CA THR A 88 6.55 -3.68 -4.49
C THR A 88 7.57 -3.28 -3.42
N ALA A 89 7.87 -1.99 -3.24
CA ALA A 89 8.80 -1.53 -2.20
C ALA A 89 8.28 -1.89 -0.80
N ILE A 90 6.99 -1.69 -0.56
CA ILE A 90 6.34 -2.11 0.69
C ILE A 90 6.43 -3.64 0.85
N ALA A 91 6.17 -4.41 -0.20
CA ALA A 91 6.26 -5.87 -0.16
C ALA A 91 7.70 -6.39 0.07
N ASN A 92 8.71 -5.64 -0.37
CA ASN A 92 10.13 -5.91 -0.11
C ASN A 92 10.57 -5.53 1.32
N GLY A 93 9.66 -4.97 2.13
CA GLY A 93 9.90 -4.63 3.52
C GLY A 93 10.64 -3.30 3.69
N CYS A 94 10.46 -2.37 2.76
CA CYS A 94 10.83 -0.97 2.98
C CYS A 94 9.90 -0.34 4.01
N ASP A 95 10.47 0.47 4.90
CA ASP A 95 9.72 1.06 5.99
C ASP A 95 8.77 2.14 5.47
N LEU A 96 7.48 1.83 5.61
CA LEU A 96 6.34 2.65 5.24
C LEU A 96 6.24 3.97 6.03
N ASN A 97 6.89 4.04 7.20
CA ASN A 97 6.89 5.21 8.07
C ASN A 97 8.24 5.91 8.12
N GLU A 98 9.20 5.53 7.26
CA GLU A 98 10.53 6.11 7.27
C GLU A 98 10.50 7.59 6.84
N PRO A 99 10.93 8.53 7.69
CA PRO A 99 10.96 9.94 7.31
C PRO A 99 12.05 10.22 6.28
N ASP A 100 11.75 11.11 5.33
CA ASP A 100 12.75 11.68 4.44
C ASP A 100 13.69 12.66 5.17
N ILE A 101 14.60 13.28 4.41
CA ILE A 101 15.52 14.29 4.95
C ILE A 101 14.83 15.54 5.54
N ALA A 102 13.56 15.76 5.21
CA ALA A 102 12.73 16.85 5.73
C ALA A 102 11.87 16.41 6.93
N GLY A 103 11.99 15.16 7.38
CA GLY A 103 11.20 14.62 8.49
C GLY A 103 9.79 14.17 8.09
N LEU A 104 9.47 14.16 6.79
CA LEU A 104 8.16 13.73 6.30
C LEU A 104 8.16 12.22 6.11
N GLN A 105 7.17 11.53 6.68
CA GLN A 105 6.88 10.15 6.32
C GLN A 105 6.28 10.07 4.90
N PRO A 106 6.27 8.90 4.24
CA PRO A 106 5.69 8.73 2.91
C PRO A 106 4.24 9.21 2.81
N LEU A 107 3.45 9.00 3.88
CA LEU A 107 2.08 9.50 3.94
C LEU A 107 2.02 11.04 3.85
N ASN A 108 2.91 11.74 4.54
CA ASN A 108 2.99 13.20 4.49
C ASN A 108 3.44 13.69 3.10
N ALA A 109 4.35 12.98 2.43
CA ALA A 109 4.70 13.30 1.05
C ALA A 109 3.50 13.16 0.10
N ALA A 110 2.73 12.06 0.19
CA ALA A 110 1.53 11.86 -0.61
C ALA A 110 0.47 12.94 -0.37
N ILE A 111 0.28 13.38 0.89
CA ILE A 111 -0.58 14.51 1.26
C ILE A 111 -0.07 15.80 0.61
N LEU A 112 1.23 16.08 0.69
CA LEU A 112 1.83 17.30 0.13
C LEU A 112 1.58 17.40 -1.38
N PHE A 113 1.76 16.29 -2.11
CA PHE A 113 1.51 16.20 -3.55
C PHE A 113 0.02 16.10 -3.93
N ASN A 114 -0.89 16.10 -2.96
CA ASN A 114 -2.33 15.97 -3.15
C ASN A 114 -2.73 14.68 -3.87
N ASP A 115 -2.03 13.57 -3.60
CA ASP A 115 -2.25 12.29 -4.25
C ASP A 115 -3.13 11.37 -3.39
N ALA A 116 -4.44 11.51 -3.54
CA ALA A 116 -5.41 10.73 -2.78
C ALA A 116 -5.30 9.21 -3.01
N GLU A 117 -4.85 8.79 -4.19
CA GLU A 117 -4.66 7.38 -4.52
C GLU A 117 -3.53 6.77 -3.67
N ILE A 118 -2.40 7.47 -3.60
CA ILE A 118 -1.26 7.00 -2.80
C ILE A 118 -1.53 7.16 -1.31
N VAL A 119 -2.22 8.22 -0.87
CA VAL A 119 -2.68 8.34 0.53
C VAL A 119 -3.51 7.12 0.92
N ALA A 120 -4.48 6.72 0.10
CA ALA A 120 -5.30 5.54 0.35
C ALA A 120 -4.45 4.26 0.39
N LEU A 121 -3.54 4.06 -0.58
CA LEU A 121 -2.65 2.90 -0.61
C LEU A 121 -1.80 2.79 0.66
N LEU A 122 -1.15 3.87 1.08
CA LEU A 122 -0.26 3.85 2.24
C LEU A 122 -1.04 3.53 3.52
N LEU A 123 -2.20 4.16 3.72
CA LEU A 123 -3.07 3.89 4.88
C LEU A 123 -3.60 2.45 4.87
N GLU A 124 -4.03 1.92 3.72
CA GLU A 124 -4.45 0.52 3.56
C GLU A 124 -3.32 -0.47 3.88
N LYS A 125 -2.06 -0.06 3.70
CA LYS A 125 -0.87 -0.85 4.04
C LYS A 125 -0.39 -0.63 5.48
N GLY A 126 -1.08 0.18 6.27
CA GLY A 126 -0.79 0.39 7.69
C GLY A 126 0.15 1.56 7.99
N ALA A 127 0.16 2.60 7.15
CA ALA A 127 0.89 3.82 7.45
C ALA A 127 0.32 4.44 8.72
N ASP A 128 1.18 4.94 9.61
CA ASP A 128 0.72 5.59 10.84
C ASP A 128 0.45 7.08 10.58
N PRO A 129 -0.82 7.54 10.58
CA PRO A 129 -1.15 8.94 10.38
C PRO A 129 -0.94 9.80 11.63
N TYR A 130 -0.62 9.20 12.79
CA TYR A 130 -0.43 9.90 14.07
C TYR A 130 1.03 10.15 14.43
N GLN A 131 1.97 9.51 13.72
CA GLN A 131 3.39 9.74 13.95
C GLN A 131 3.74 11.21 13.63
N PRO A 132 4.43 11.92 14.56
CA PRO A 132 4.74 13.32 14.37
C PRO A 132 5.88 13.51 13.36
N ILE A 133 5.75 14.53 12.52
CA ILE A 133 6.86 15.05 11.72
C ILE A 133 7.93 15.59 12.66
N HIS A 134 9.19 15.17 12.47
CA HIS A 134 10.32 15.69 13.21
C HIS A 134 11.18 16.59 12.31
N LYS A 135 10.99 17.91 12.43
CA LYS A 135 11.72 18.92 11.68
C LYS A 135 11.95 20.16 12.54
N PRO A 136 12.91 20.11 13.50
CA PRO A 136 13.15 21.18 14.44
C PRO A 136 13.25 22.57 13.79
N GLY A 137 12.58 23.55 14.39
CA GLY A 137 12.54 24.93 13.88
C GLY A 137 11.57 25.15 12.71
N SER A 138 10.75 24.16 12.35
CA SER A 138 9.71 24.28 11.32
C SER A 138 8.30 24.37 11.91
N GLN A 139 7.38 25.00 11.18
CA GLN A 139 5.96 25.12 11.58
C GLN A 139 5.17 23.79 11.53
N ILE A 140 5.80 22.76 10.96
CA ILE A 140 5.27 21.40 10.85
C ILE A 140 5.96 20.45 11.85
N ASP A 141 6.86 20.94 12.69
CA ASP A 141 7.46 20.11 13.74
C ASP A 141 6.39 19.67 14.75
N GLY A 142 6.39 18.38 15.10
CA GLY A 142 5.45 17.79 16.06
C GLY A 142 4.03 17.55 15.54
N VAL A 143 3.73 17.86 14.28
CA VAL A 143 2.38 17.66 13.72
C VAL A 143 2.23 16.28 13.10
N ASN A 144 1.06 15.66 13.27
CA ASN A 144 0.70 14.42 12.60
C ASN A 144 0.12 14.68 11.19
N SER A 145 -0.23 13.63 10.45
CA SER A 145 -0.73 13.76 9.06
C SER A 145 -2.04 14.54 8.92
N PHE A 146 -2.93 14.47 9.92
CA PHE A 146 -4.18 15.24 9.91
C PHE A 146 -3.93 16.74 10.08
N ASP A 147 -3.11 17.10 11.07
CA ASP A 147 -2.74 18.47 11.36
C ASP A 147 -1.84 19.06 10.25
N PHE A 148 -1.04 18.20 9.60
CA PHE A 148 -0.26 18.56 8.43
C PHE A 148 -1.14 18.96 7.25
N LEU A 149 -2.17 18.16 6.91
CA LEU A 149 -3.15 18.52 5.87
C LEU A 149 -3.83 19.85 6.20
N LYS A 150 -4.31 20.01 7.44
CA LYS A 150 -4.96 21.24 7.88
C LYS A 150 -4.07 22.46 7.68
N LYS A 151 -2.79 22.38 8.04
CA LYS A 151 -1.81 23.48 7.84
C LYS A 151 -1.60 23.80 6.36
N ILE A 152 -1.60 22.79 5.49
CA ILE A 152 -1.51 23.00 4.03
C ILE A 152 -2.73 23.75 3.54
N GLU A 153 -3.93 23.31 3.91
CA GLU A 153 -5.19 23.95 3.53
C GLU A 153 -5.25 25.40 4.04
N GLU A 154 -4.90 25.66 5.30
CA GLU A 154 -4.80 27.01 5.86
C GLU A 154 -3.88 27.92 5.03
N LYS A 155 -2.71 27.40 4.64
CA LYS A 155 -1.74 28.13 3.82
C LYS A 155 -2.26 28.38 2.40
N GLU A 156 -3.01 27.44 1.83
CA GLU A 156 -3.62 27.57 0.50
C GLU A 156 -4.80 28.55 0.49
N GLN A 157 -5.59 28.58 1.57
CA GLN A 157 -6.67 29.56 1.71
C GLN A 157 -6.16 31.01 1.70
N ALA A 158 -4.95 31.23 2.21
CA ALA A 158 -4.29 32.53 2.20
C ALA A 158 -3.69 32.95 0.85
N ARG A 159 -3.62 32.05 -0.15
CA ARG A 159 -3.10 32.37 -1.49
C ARG A 159 -4.18 33.01 -2.36
N GLN A 160 -3.75 33.91 -3.25
CA GLN A 160 -4.57 34.44 -4.34
C GLN A 160 -4.56 33.47 -5.52
N GLY A 161 -5.69 33.30 -6.20
CA GLY A 161 -5.84 32.43 -7.37
C GLY A 161 -6.54 31.10 -7.06
N ASP A 162 -6.48 30.18 -8.02
CA ASP A 162 -7.09 28.86 -7.91
C ASP A 162 -6.41 28.01 -6.84
N LYS A 163 -7.25 27.33 -6.04
CA LYS A 163 -6.82 26.49 -4.93
C LYS A 163 -6.98 25.03 -5.34
N PRO A 164 -5.99 24.16 -5.11
CA PRO A 164 -6.13 22.75 -5.40
C PRO A 164 -7.24 22.15 -4.55
N ASP A 165 -8.09 21.32 -5.15
CA ASP A 165 -9.09 20.55 -4.41
C ASP A 165 -8.40 19.38 -3.69
N ARG A 166 -8.51 19.36 -2.35
CA ARG A 166 -7.93 18.34 -1.47
C ARG A 166 -8.99 17.42 -0.84
N ALA A 167 -10.26 17.53 -1.24
CA ALA A 167 -11.36 16.79 -0.63
C ALA A 167 -11.16 15.27 -0.68
N ALA A 168 -10.55 14.76 -1.76
CA ALA A 168 -10.23 13.34 -1.90
C ALA A 168 -9.16 12.88 -0.88
N VAL A 169 -8.11 13.68 -0.64
CA VAL A 169 -7.09 13.40 0.39
C VAL A 169 -7.70 13.47 1.79
N ALA A 170 -8.50 14.51 2.07
CA ALA A 170 -9.19 14.65 3.34
C ALA A 170 -10.11 13.45 3.64
N SER A 171 -10.88 13.02 2.63
CA SER A 171 -11.77 11.87 2.73
C SER A 171 -11.02 10.55 2.95
N ALA A 172 -9.84 10.39 2.34
CA ALA A 172 -9.00 9.20 2.54
C ALA A 172 -8.46 9.13 3.97
N LEU A 173 -7.92 10.24 4.49
CA LEU A 173 -7.41 10.33 5.87
C LEU A 173 -8.51 10.14 6.92
N GLN A 174 -9.68 10.75 6.73
CA GLN A 174 -10.76 10.73 7.72
C GLN A 174 -11.25 9.33 8.08
N LYS A 175 -11.08 8.34 7.18
CA LYS A 175 -11.41 6.94 7.45
C LYS A 175 -10.58 6.31 8.57
N TYR A 176 -9.43 6.91 8.90
CA TYR A 176 -8.45 6.40 9.86
C TYR A 176 -8.32 7.29 11.11
N ARG A 177 -9.33 8.11 11.37
CA ARG A 177 -9.37 9.04 12.52
C ARG A 177 -9.95 8.41 13.78
#